data_AF-A0A7S4V064-F1
#
_entry.id   AF-A0A7S4V064-F1
#
_cell.length_a   1.000
_cell.length_b   1.000
_cell.length_c   1.000
_cell.angle_alpha   90.00
_cell.angle_beta   90.00
_cell.angle_gamma   90.00
#
_symmetry.space_group_name_H-M   'P 1'
#
loop_
_entity.id
_entity.type
_entity.pdbx_description
1 polymer ?
#
loop_
_entity_poly.entity_id
_entity_poly.type
_entity_poly.pdbx_seq_one_letter_code
_entity_poly.pdbx_strand_id
1 'polypeptide(L)'
;FGSRLKTLGGVWFHPDHPHERPGMAFAVPRQPWSQTPEGTQQKLKYIWVCTIGIWVCALGRWVDGNVLGAANDAFSSAFGACLFQDEMLAALRLARSEYCPGGASCLFPFAMLAGINCFFDALSLVAVCSPCFRSTLQAQSTYCTGCFFTLGAALFQASGSLLSWQVYRSLSVLFAYGDIEAMQRAVVHAIELVDSIDDRPQIPGRTGFASRGDSRPGEEAPLLQDVSRRMPDDTDDQVWAEAGRQREKGSGGPAGAPLLRC
;
A
#
# COMPACT_ATOMS: atom_id res chain seq x y z
N PHE A 1 -42.04 -1.95 -34.14
CA PHE A 1 -40.84 -2.80 -34.00
C PHE A 1 -41.07 -3.79 -32.87
N GLY A 2 -41.68 -4.91 -33.21
CA GLY A 2 -41.85 -6.04 -32.31
C GLY A 2 -41.41 -7.29 -33.04
N SER A 3 -40.80 -8.22 -32.31
CA SER A 3 -40.92 -9.67 -32.45
C SER A 3 -39.64 -10.41 -32.07
N ARG A 4 -39.84 -11.41 -31.20
CA ARG A 4 -39.12 -12.70 -31.14
C ARG A 4 -37.70 -12.70 -30.58
N LEU A 5 -37.60 -12.84 -29.26
CA LEU A 5 -36.59 -13.70 -28.65
C LEU A 5 -37.23 -15.05 -28.34
N LYS A 6 -36.84 -16.04 -29.13
CA LYS A 6 -37.19 -17.44 -28.94
C LYS A 6 -36.40 -17.99 -27.75
N THR A 7 -37.16 -18.51 -26.80
CA THR A 7 -36.87 -19.54 -25.82
C THR A 7 -35.86 -20.56 -26.36
N LEU A 8 -34.62 -20.50 -25.86
CA LEU A 8 -33.67 -21.62 -25.91
C LEU A 8 -33.71 -22.33 -24.56
N GLY A 9 -33.73 -23.66 -24.64
CA GLY A 9 -34.11 -24.58 -23.58
C GLY A 9 -33.34 -24.41 -22.27
N GLY A 10 -34.10 -24.54 -21.19
CA GLY A 10 -33.58 -24.66 -19.84
C GLY A 10 -32.77 -25.94 -19.68
N VAL A 11 -31.46 -25.79 -19.69
CA VAL A 11 -30.57 -26.67 -18.94
C VAL A 11 -30.75 -26.29 -17.47
N TRP A 12 -31.45 -27.12 -16.73
CA TRP A 12 -31.47 -27.04 -15.27
C TRP A 12 -30.07 -27.39 -14.77
N PHE A 13 -29.23 -26.38 -14.61
CA PHE A 13 -28.04 -26.52 -13.78
C PHE A 13 -28.53 -26.76 -12.36
N HIS A 14 -28.39 -28.00 -11.90
CA HIS A 14 -28.47 -28.31 -10.49
C HIS A 14 -27.31 -27.55 -9.81
N PRO A 15 -27.56 -26.58 -8.92
CA PRO A 15 -26.51 -26.00 -8.12
C PRO A 15 -26.12 -27.06 -7.11
N ASP A 16 -25.19 -27.94 -7.50
CA ASP A 16 -24.35 -28.61 -6.51
C ASP A 16 -23.61 -27.49 -5.80
N HIS A 17 -24.14 -27.07 -4.65
CA HIS A 17 -23.43 -26.20 -3.74
C HIS A 17 -22.12 -26.90 -3.41
N PRO A 18 -20.95 -26.43 -3.89
CA PRO A 18 -19.73 -26.88 -3.29
C PRO A 18 -19.87 -26.53 -1.81
N HIS A 19 -19.71 -27.51 -0.94
CA HIS A 19 -19.40 -27.29 0.46
C HIS A 19 -18.07 -26.52 0.48
N GLU A 20 -18.12 -25.21 0.19
CA GLU A 20 -17.10 -24.27 0.58
C GLU A 20 -17.05 -24.40 2.08
N ARG A 21 -16.09 -25.21 2.55
CA ARG A 21 -15.67 -25.16 3.93
C ARG A 21 -15.45 -23.67 4.19
N PRO A 22 -16.15 -23.07 5.17
CA PRO A 22 -16.00 -21.65 5.45
C PRO A 22 -14.52 -21.42 5.63
N GLY A 23 -13.90 -20.85 4.60
CA GLY A 23 -12.50 -20.51 4.63
C GLY A 23 -12.41 -19.54 5.77
N MET A 24 -11.75 -19.93 6.86
CA MET A 24 -11.45 -19.03 7.94
C MET A 24 -10.52 -17.99 7.35
N ALA A 25 -11.09 -16.97 6.71
CA ALA A 25 -10.41 -15.76 6.35
C ALA A 25 -10.03 -15.14 7.68
N PHE A 26 -8.81 -15.45 8.13
CA PHE A 26 -8.23 -14.83 9.30
C PHE A 26 -8.24 -13.33 9.03
N ALA A 27 -9.09 -12.62 9.75
CA ALA A 27 -9.13 -11.17 9.69
C ALA A 27 -7.76 -10.69 10.16
N VAL A 28 -6.93 -10.23 9.23
CA VAL A 28 -5.63 -9.66 9.55
C VAL A 28 -5.88 -8.47 10.49
N PRO A 29 -5.36 -8.50 11.73
CA PRO A 29 -5.59 -7.43 12.68
C PRO A 29 -5.16 -6.10 12.06
N ARG A 30 -6.08 -5.13 11.99
CA ARG A 30 -5.73 -3.79 11.50
C ARG A 30 -4.83 -3.13 12.53
N GLN A 31 -3.57 -2.90 12.16
CA GLN A 31 -2.67 -2.14 12.98
C GLN A 31 -3.05 -0.65 12.90
N PRO A 32 -3.34 0.02 14.03
CA PRO A 32 -3.66 1.44 14.02
C PRO A 32 -2.43 2.25 13.61
N TRP A 33 -2.64 3.27 12.76
CA TRP A 33 -1.56 4.14 12.26
C TRP A 33 -0.77 4.82 13.38
N SER A 34 -1.38 5.01 14.55
CA SER A 34 -0.75 5.56 15.75
C SER A 34 0.45 4.77 16.26
N GLN A 35 0.57 3.48 15.91
CA GLN A 35 1.71 2.63 16.29
C GLN A 35 2.86 2.66 15.26
N THR A 36 2.67 3.31 14.11
CA THR A 36 3.73 3.43 13.11
C THR A 36 4.79 4.45 13.52
N PRO A 37 6.05 4.28 13.09
CA PRO A 37 7.14 5.24 13.37
C PRO A 37 6.76 6.68 13.00
N GLU A 38 7.24 7.66 13.77
CA GLU A 38 6.89 9.09 13.58
C GLU A 38 7.12 9.58 12.14
N GLY A 39 8.21 9.13 11.50
CA GLY A 39 8.50 9.46 10.10
C GLY A 39 7.43 8.97 9.12
N THR A 40 6.83 7.80 9.37
CA THR A 40 5.75 7.25 8.55
C THR A 40 4.44 8.01 8.78
N GLN A 41 4.15 8.40 10.02
CA GLN A 41 2.96 9.20 10.33
C GLN A 41 2.99 10.56 9.62
N GLN A 42 4.16 11.20 9.53
CA GLN A 42 4.30 12.46 8.82
C GLN A 42 4.02 12.28 7.31
N LYS A 43 4.53 11.20 6.69
CA LYS A 43 4.24 10.87 5.28
C LYS A 43 2.75 10.62 5.05
N LEU A 44 2.08 9.92 5.97
CA LEU A 44 0.64 9.69 5.92
C LEU A 44 -0.15 11.01 5.94
N LYS A 45 0.25 11.99 6.76
CA LYS A 45 -0.38 13.33 6.75
C LYS A 45 -0.23 14.02 5.39
N TYR A 46 0.92 13.89 4.73
CA TYR A 46 1.09 14.42 3.37
C TYR A 46 0.23 13.69 2.34
N ILE A 47 0.12 12.36 2.42
CA ILE A 47 -0.77 11.58 1.55
C ILE A 47 -2.24 12.00 1.72
N TRP A 48 -2.66 12.30 2.95
CA TRP A 48 -3.98 12.85 3.24
C TRP A 48 -4.21 14.20 2.55
N VAL A 49 -3.26 15.13 2.66
CA VAL A 49 -3.32 16.43 1.96
C VAL A 49 -3.38 16.23 0.45
N CYS A 50 -2.60 15.30 -0.11
CA CYS A 50 -2.65 14.97 -1.54
C CYS A 50 -4.04 14.43 -1.92
N THR A 51 -4.63 13.56 -1.11
CA THR A 51 -5.97 13.00 -1.35
C THR A 51 -7.05 14.08 -1.40
N ILE A 52 -7.01 15.04 -0.47
CA ILE A 52 -7.92 16.19 -0.48
C ILE A 52 -7.67 17.06 -1.72
N GLY A 53 -6.40 17.32 -2.06
CA GLY A 53 -6.02 18.06 -3.26
C GLY A 53 -6.58 17.43 -4.54
N ILE A 54 -6.49 16.11 -4.67
CA ILE A 54 -7.05 15.35 -5.80
C ILE A 54 -8.58 15.49 -5.84
N TRP A 55 -9.27 15.42 -4.70
CA TRP A 55 -10.71 15.66 -4.62
C TRP A 55 -11.12 17.05 -5.09
N VAL A 56 -10.38 18.08 -4.67
CA VAL A 56 -10.63 19.46 -5.11
C VAL A 56 -10.39 19.61 -6.61
N CYS A 57 -9.33 19.01 -7.16
CA CYS A 57 -9.07 18.99 -8.59
C CYS A 57 -10.15 18.24 -9.38
N ALA A 58 -10.63 17.10 -8.87
CA ALA A 58 -11.73 16.35 -9.47
C ALA A 58 -12.99 17.20 -9.60
N LEU A 59 -13.38 17.91 -8.53
CA LEU A 59 -14.52 18.82 -8.55
C LEU A 59 -14.29 20.00 -9.51
N GLY A 60 -13.08 20.57 -9.53
CA GLY A 60 -12.72 21.63 -10.47
C GLY A 60 -12.87 21.19 -11.93
N ARG A 61 -12.34 20.01 -12.29
CA ARG A 61 -12.48 19.41 -13.62
C ARG A 61 -13.93 19.08 -13.96
N TRP A 62 -14.73 18.66 -12.97
CA TRP A 62 -16.14 18.39 -13.17
C TRP A 62 -16.91 19.65 -13.56
N VAL A 63 -16.67 20.76 -12.84
CA VAL A 63 -17.28 22.07 -13.13
C VAL A 63 -16.83 22.62 -14.49
N ASP A 64 -15.58 22.34 -14.89
CA ASP A 64 -15.03 22.71 -16.20
C ASP A 64 -15.57 21.84 -17.37
N GLY A 65 -16.41 20.83 -17.07
CA GLY A 65 -17.01 19.93 -18.06
C GLY A 65 -16.13 18.74 -18.47
N ASN A 66 -14.95 18.58 -17.87
CA ASN A 66 -14.09 17.40 -18.09
C ASN A 66 -14.48 16.25 -17.16
N VAL A 67 -15.64 15.64 -17.45
CA VAL A 67 -16.23 14.56 -16.63
C VAL A 67 -15.33 13.33 -16.55
N LEU A 68 -14.65 12.97 -17.65
CA LEU A 68 -13.80 11.78 -17.69
C LEU A 68 -12.55 11.94 -16.81
N GLY A 69 -11.88 13.09 -16.89
CA GLY A 69 -10.75 13.40 -16.01
C GLY A 69 -11.17 13.48 -14.53
N ALA A 70 -12.32 14.11 -14.25
CA ALA A 70 -12.86 14.20 -12.90
C ALA A 70 -13.20 12.82 -12.30
N ALA A 71 -13.81 11.93 -13.08
CA ALA A 71 -14.12 10.57 -12.63
C ALA A 71 -12.82 9.79 -12.31
N ASN A 72 -11.80 9.93 -13.15
CA ASN A 72 -10.52 9.27 -12.96
C ASN A 72 -9.84 9.70 -11.63
N ASP A 73 -9.86 11.01 -11.35
CA ASP A 73 -9.33 11.58 -10.10
C ASP A 73 -10.16 11.15 -8.88
N ALA A 74 -11.49 11.07 -9.03
CA ALA A 74 -12.40 10.60 -8.00
C ALA A 74 -12.14 9.14 -7.61
N PHE A 75 -11.86 8.25 -8.58
CA PHE A 75 -11.50 6.87 -8.27
C PHE A 75 -10.22 6.77 -7.46
N SER A 76 -9.14 7.45 -7.88
CA SER A 76 -7.88 7.47 -7.13
C SER A 76 -8.08 8.03 -5.72
N SER A 77 -8.79 9.15 -5.59
CA SER A 77 -9.05 9.76 -4.28
C SER A 77 -10.01 8.95 -3.39
N ALA A 78 -10.88 8.10 -3.95
CA ALA A 78 -11.69 7.17 -3.17
C ALA A 78 -10.82 6.12 -2.46
N PHE A 79 -9.82 5.56 -3.14
CA PHE A 79 -8.84 4.66 -2.47
C PHE A 79 -8.01 5.41 -1.43
N GLY A 80 -7.64 6.66 -1.70
CA GLY A 80 -7.02 7.54 -0.71
C GLY A 80 -7.93 7.76 0.50
N ALA A 81 -9.24 7.98 0.31
CA ALA A 81 -10.18 8.12 1.41
C ALA A 81 -10.33 6.82 2.24
N CYS A 82 -10.35 5.66 1.57
CA CYS A 82 -10.36 4.35 2.24
C CYS A 82 -9.11 4.10 3.09
N LEU A 83 -7.96 4.70 2.73
CA LEU A 83 -6.73 4.63 3.54
C LEU A 83 -6.92 5.26 4.94
N PHE A 84 -7.68 6.36 5.01
CA PHE A 84 -7.90 7.16 6.22
C PHE A 84 -9.33 7.05 6.76
N GLN A 85 -10.09 6.05 6.33
CA GLN A 85 -11.48 5.89 6.70
C GLN A 85 -11.67 5.87 8.23
N ASP A 86 -10.79 5.19 8.95
CA ASP A 86 -10.86 5.09 10.41
C ASP A 86 -10.67 6.47 11.09
N GLU A 87 -9.75 7.30 10.59
CA GLU A 87 -9.52 8.65 11.09
C GLU A 87 -10.71 9.59 10.78
N MET A 88 -11.29 9.46 9.57
CA MET A 88 -12.48 10.22 9.20
C MET A 88 -13.69 9.85 10.05
N LEU A 89 -13.94 8.55 10.25
CA LEU A 89 -15.04 8.07 11.07
C LEU A 89 -14.86 8.48 12.53
N ALA A 90 -13.63 8.42 13.05
CA ALA A 90 -13.30 8.90 14.39
C ALA A 90 -13.57 10.40 14.55
N ALA A 91 -13.15 11.22 13.57
CA ALA A 91 -13.40 12.66 13.58
C ALA A 91 -14.91 12.99 13.55
N LEU A 92 -15.71 12.19 12.85
CA LEU A 92 -17.16 12.34 12.75
C LEU A 92 -17.93 11.68 13.91
N ARG A 93 -17.25 11.02 14.85
CA ARG A 93 -17.85 10.22 15.94
C ARG A 93 -18.85 9.16 15.43
N LEU A 94 -18.62 8.65 14.22
CA LEU A 94 -19.43 7.59 13.62
C LEU A 94 -18.91 6.23 14.08
N ALA A 95 -19.83 5.28 14.25
CA ALA A 95 -19.46 3.90 14.54
C ALA A 95 -18.62 3.33 13.39
N ARG A 96 -17.58 2.56 13.74
CA ARG A 96 -16.71 1.92 12.77
C ARG A 96 -17.52 0.93 11.95
N SER A 97 -17.48 1.07 10.62
CA SER A 97 -18.13 0.11 9.72
C SER A 97 -17.23 -1.12 9.54
N GLU A 98 -17.77 -2.31 9.80
CA GLU A 98 -17.08 -3.59 9.58
C GLU A 98 -16.93 -3.91 8.07
N TYR A 99 -17.70 -3.26 7.21
CA TYR A 99 -17.88 -3.69 5.81
C TYR A 99 -16.75 -3.27 4.85
N CYS A 100 -15.89 -2.32 5.22
CA CYS A 100 -14.84 -1.85 4.32
C CYS A 100 -13.46 -2.15 4.90
N PRO A 101 -12.68 -3.10 4.31
CA PRO A 101 -11.28 -3.36 4.65
C PRO A 101 -10.37 -2.20 4.21
N GLY A 102 -10.56 -1.03 4.81
CA GLY A 102 -9.68 0.12 4.65
C GLY A 102 -8.33 -0.07 5.34
N GLY A 103 -7.49 0.97 5.29
CA GLY A 103 -6.15 0.98 5.87
C GLY A 103 -5.04 0.67 4.86
N ALA A 104 -3.95 0.05 5.31
CA ALA A 104 -2.73 -0.12 4.53
C ALA A 104 -2.90 -0.90 3.22
N SER A 105 -3.90 -1.78 3.15
CA SER A 105 -4.29 -2.51 1.92
C SER A 105 -4.64 -1.57 0.76
N CYS A 106 -5.12 -0.36 1.05
CA CYS A 106 -5.47 0.63 0.03
C CYS A 106 -4.26 1.45 -0.47
N LEU A 107 -3.08 1.37 0.17
CA LEU A 107 -1.88 2.13 -0.26
C LEU A 107 -1.43 1.76 -1.67
N PHE A 108 -1.31 0.46 -1.94
CA PHE A 108 -0.84 -0.04 -3.22
C PHE A 108 -1.77 0.34 -4.38
N PRO A 109 -3.10 0.05 -4.34
CA PRO A 109 -4.00 0.46 -5.41
C PRO A 109 -4.06 1.98 -5.57
N PHE A 110 -4.01 2.74 -4.48
CA PHE A 110 -3.91 4.20 -4.54
C PHE A 110 -2.64 4.65 -5.29
N ALA A 111 -1.46 4.14 -4.91
CA ALA A 111 -0.19 4.53 -5.52
C ALA A 111 -0.14 4.22 -7.02
N MET A 112 -0.64 3.05 -7.41
CA MET A 112 -0.69 2.61 -8.81
C MET A 112 -1.67 3.47 -9.63
N LEU A 113 -2.90 3.66 -9.16
CA LEU A 113 -3.92 4.45 -9.87
C LEU A 113 -3.51 5.93 -9.96
N ALA A 114 -3.02 6.52 -8.86
CA ALA A 114 -2.50 7.88 -8.88
C ALA A 114 -1.31 8.03 -9.84
N GLY A 115 -0.40 7.04 -9.90
CA GLY A 115 0.72 7.06 -10.83
C GLY A 115 0.28 7.03 -12.30
N ILE A 116 -0.66 6.15 -12.65
CA ILE A 116 -1.22 6.04 -14.00
C ILE A 116 -1.97 7.33 -14.38
N ASN A 117 -2.77 7.87 -13.46
CA ASN A 117 -3.53 9.10 -13.69
C ASN A 117 -2.60 10.29 -13.90
N CYS A 118 -1.54 10.39 -13.09
CA CYS A 118 -0.52 11.42 -13.23
C CYS A 118 0.14 11.37 -14.62
N PHE A 119 0.38 10.17 -15.15
CA PHE A 119 0.95 10.00 -16.48
C PHE A 119 0.01 10.54 -17.57
N PHE A 120 -1.27 10.18 -17.53
CA PHE A 120 -2.25 10.69 -18.49
C PHE A 120 -2.49 12.20 -18.36
N ASP A 121 -2.48 12.72 -17.14
CA ASP A 121 -2.60 14.15 -16.87
C ASP A 121 -1.40 14.92 -17.44
N ALA A 122 -0.18 14.39 -17.28
CA ALA A 122 1.02 14.98 -17.86
C ALA A 122 0.95 15.01 -19.40
N LEU A 123 0.48 13.91 -20.03
CA LEU A 123 0.27 13.88 -21.47
C LEU A 123 -0.80 14.89 -21.91
N SER A 124 -1.90 15.01 -21.17
CA SER A 124 -2.96 15.99 -21.44
C SER A 124 -2.45 17.42 -21.33
N LEU A 125 -1.61 17.72 -20.34
CA LEU A 125 -1.01 19.05 -20.16
C LEU A 125 -0.11 19.43 -21.33
N VAL A 126 0.72 18.48 -21.81
CA VAL A 126 1.62 18.71 -22.95
C VAL A 126 0.82 18.85 -24.25
N ALA A 127 -0.17 17.99 -24.48
CA ALA A 127 -0.91 17.95 -25.73
C ALA A 127 -1.94 19.08 -25.86
N VAL A 128 -2.69 19.37 -24.80
CA VAL A 128 -3.86 20.28 -24.84
C VAL A 128 -3.54 21.63 -24.19
N CYS A 129 -2.86 21.62 -23.04
CA CYS A 129 -2.67 22.82 -22.24
C CYS A 129 -1.39 23.61 -22.56
N SER A 130 -0.57 23.16 -23.52
CA SER A 130 0.66 23.87 -23.89
C SER A 130 0.47 25.37 -24.22
N PRO A 131 -0.64 25.83 -24.83
CA PRO A 131 -0.87 27.26 -25.06
C PRO A 131 -1.08 28.05 -23.76
N CYS A 132 -1.80 27.47 -22.79
CA CYS A 132 -2.10 28.10 -21.50
C CYS A 132 -0.85 28.41 -20.67
N PHE A 133 0.24 27.63 -20.83
CA PHE A 133 1.48 27.82 -20.09
C PHE A 133 2.52 28.68 -20.80
N ARG A 134 2.31 29.03 -22.08
CA ARG A 134 3.27 29.84 -22.84
C ARG A 134 3.16 31.35 -22.58
N SER A 135 2.03 31.84 -22.07
CA SER A 135 1.80 33.27 -21.85
C SER A 135 1.24 33.54 -20.45
N THR A 136 1.91 34.40 -19.69
CA THR A 136 1.49 34.84 -18.34
C THR A 136 0.16 35.60 -18.35
N LEU A 137 -0.20 36.25 -19.46
CA LEU A 137 -1.50 36.92 -19.61
C LEU A 137 -2.65 35.92 -19.82
N GLN A 138 -2.41 34.80 -20.49
CA GLN A 138 -3.42 33.73 -20.65
C GLN A 138 -3.63 32.95 -19.36
N ALA A 139 -2.61 32.86 -18.51
CA ALA A 139 -2.72 32.24 -17.19
C ALA A 139 -3.77 32.92 -16.27
N GLN A 140 -4.06 34.21 -16.47
CA GLN A 140 -5.10 34.92 -15.71
C GLN A 140 -6.51 34.73 -16.27
N SER A 141 -6.65 34.13 -17.45
CA SER A 141 -7.94 33.95 -18.08
C SER A 141 -8.68 32.75 -17.53
N THR A 142 -10.00 32.88 -17.34
CA THR A 142 -10.87 31.77 -16.93
C THR A 142 -10.88 30.62 -17.94
N TYR A 143 -10.41 30.84 -19.18
CA TYR A 143 -10.33 29.78 -20.20
C TYR A 143 -9.29 28.69 -19.88
N CYS A 144 -8.32 28.96 -18.99
CA CYS A 144 -7.26 28.00 -18.65
C CYS A 144 -7.46 27.35 -17.27
N THR A 145 -8.60 27.56 -16.60
CA THR A 145 -8.89 26.99 -15.27
C THR A 145 -8.79 25.47 -15.25
N GLY A 146 -9.34 24.79 -16.26
CA GLY A 146 -9.20 23.35 -16.43
C GLY A 146 -7.75 22.87 -16.46
N CYS A 147 -6.89 23.60 -17.17
CA CYS A 147 -5.46 23.27 -17.25
C CYS A 147 -4.73 23.44 -15.90
N PHE A 148 -5.12 24.40 -15.06
CA PHE A 148 -4.58 24.54 -13.71
C PHE A 148 -5.05 23.43 -12.78
N PHE A 149 -6.34 23.07 -12.82
CA PHE A 149 -6.82 21.91 -12.07
C PHE A 149 -6.12 20.63 -12.52
N THR A 150 -5.85 20.50 -13.83
CA THR A 150 -5.13 19.35 -14.37
C THR A 150 -3.68 19.29 -13.92
N LEU A 151 -2.99 20.43 -13.89
CA LEU A 151 -1.64 20.52 -13.34
C LEU A 151 -1.62 20.19 -11.84
N GLY A 152 -2.58 20.73 -11.07
CA GLY A 152 -2.72 20.43 -9.66
C GLY A 152 -2.94 18.93 -9.40
N ALA A 153 -3.84 18.30 -10.17
CA ALA A 153 -4.10 16.87 -10.09
C ALA A 153 -2.81 16.06 -10.34
N ALA A 154 -2.08 16.37 -11.41
CA ALA A 154 -0.82 15.70 -11.73
C ALA A 154 0.20 15.82 -10.58
N LEU A 155 0.36 17.02 -9.99
CA LEU A 155 1.30 17.24 -8.88
C LEU A 155 0.89 16.49 -7.61
N PHE A 156 -0.39 16.54 -7.22
CA PHE A 156 -0.89 15.81 -6.04
C PHE A 156 -0.86 14.30 -6.24
N GLN A 157 -1.12 13.81 -7.45
CA GLN A 157 -1.05 12.39 -7.76
C GLN A 157 0.39 11.88 -7.82
N ALA A 158 1.32 12.63 -8.42
CA ALA A 158 2.74 12.29 -8.42
C ALA A 158 3.30 12.19 -6.99
N SER A 159 3.06 13.25 -6.19
CA SER A 159 3.53 13.30 -4.80
C SER A 159 2.85 12.24 -3.93
N GLY A 160 1.52 12.08 -4.05
CA GLY A 160 0.76 11.05 -3.36
C GLY A 160 1.23 9.63 -3.71
N SER A 161 1.49 9.35 -4.99
CA SER A 161 1.98 8.06 -5.48
C SER A 161 3.38 7.75 -4.92
N LEU A 162 4.32 8.69 -5.03
CA LEU A 162 5.69 8.53 -4.51
C LEU A 162 5.71 8.32 -2.99
N LEU A 163 4.96 9.13 -2.24
CA LEU A 163 4.88 8.99 -0.78
C LEU A 163 4.23 7.67 -0.38
N SER A 164 3.15 7.28 -1.05
CA SER A 164 2.46 6.01 -0.78
C SER A 164 3.33 4.81 -1.10
N TRP A 165 4.13 4.88 -2.17
CA TRP A 165 5.12 3.86 -2.50
C TRP A 165 6.19 3.74 -1.41
N GLN A 166 6.70 4.87 -0.90
CA GLN A 166 7.67 4.86 0.20
C GLN A 166 7.08 4.26 1.48
N VAL A 167 5.86 4.64 1.84
CA VAL A 167 5.16 4.07 3.01
C VAL A 167 4.93 2.57 2.79
N TYR A 168 4.43 2.17 1.62
CA TYR A 168 4.24 0.77 1.27
C TYR A 168 5.53 -0.04 1.40
N ARG A 169 6.65 0.47 0.87
CA ARG A 169 7.96 -0.17 1.01
C ARG A 169 8.38 -0.30 2.48
N SER A 170 8.27 0.77 3.27
CA SER A 170 8.62 0.71 4.70
C SER A 170 7.76 -0.30 5.47
N LEU A 171 6.46 -0.37 5.16
CA LEU A 171 5.55 -1.33 5.78
C LEU A 171 5.85 -2.76 5.31
N SER A 172 6.17 -2.97 4.02
CA SER A 172 6.47 -4.32 3.50
C SER A 172 7.71 -4.94 4.17
N VAL A 173 8.71 -4.12 4.51
CA VAL A 173 9.88 -4.57 5.27
C VAL A 173 9.43 -4.97 6.68
N LEU A 174 8.66 -4.12 7.37
CA LEU A 174 8.13 -4.41 8.71
C LEU A 174 7.28 -5.69 8.75
N PHE A 175 6.39 -5.89 7.77
CA PHE A 175 5.54 -7.08 7.71
C PHE A 175 6.33 -8.36 7.42
N ALA A 176 7.33 -8.30 6.53
CA ALA A 176 8.19 -9.45 6.27
C ALA A 176 8.93 -9.91 7.54
N TYR A 177 9.41 -8.96 8.35
CA TYR A 177 10.01 -9.30 9.65
C TYR A 177 8.99 -9.83 10.66
N GLY A 178 7.78 -9.28 10.69
CA GLY A 178 6.70 -9.75 11.57
C GLY A 178 6.28 -11.19 11.27
N ASP A 179 6.17 -11.56 9.99
CA ASP A 179 5.83 -12.92 9.58
C ASP A 179 6.95 -13.91 9.94
N ILE A 180 8.22 -13.50 9.77
CA ILE A 180 9.36 -14.31 10.19
C ILE A 180 9.34 -14.52 11.71
N GLU A 181 9.08 -13.48 12.50
CA GLU A 181 9.04 -13.58 13.95
C GLU A 181 7.85 -14.42 14.45
N ALA A 182 6.67 -14.25 13.83
CA ALA A 182 5.49 -15.07 14.11
C ALA A 182 5.74 -16.55 13.77
N MET A 183 6.37 -16.82 12.63
CA MET A 183 6.76 -18.16 12.23
C MET A 183 7.81 -18.75 13.20
N GLN A 184 8.80 -17.96 13.63
CA GLN A 184 9.77 -18.39 14.63
C GLN A 184 9.12 -18.72 15.97
N ARG A 185 8.18 -17.90 16.48
CA ARG A 185 7.44 -18.21 17.71
C ARG A 185 6.60 -19.48 17.57
N ALA A 186 5.95 -19.68 16.43
CA ALA A 186 5.19 -20.90 16.17
C ALA A 186 6.09 -22.14 16.16
N VAL A 187 7.29 -22.05 15.58
CA VAL A 187 8.29 -23.13 15.57
C VAL A 187 8.81 -23.41 16.97
N VAL A 188 9.17 -22.38 17.75
CA VAL A 188 9.64 -22.55 19.14
C VAL A 188 8.57 -23.23 20.00
N HIS A 189 7.31 -22.77 19.91
CA HIS A 189 6.22 -23.38 20.65
C HIS A 189 5.91 -24.82 20.19
N ALA A 190 6.11 -25.14 18.91
CA ALA A 190 5.98 -26.51 18.41
C ALA A 190 7.08 -27.42 18.96
N ILE A 191 8.32 -26.94 19.06
CA ILE A 191 9.45 -27.68 19.65
C ILE A 191 9.20 -27.94 21.13
N GLU A 192 8.78 -26.92 21.89
CA GLU A 192 8.42 -27.09 23.32
C GLU A 192 7.31 -28.14 23.50
N LEU A 193 6.34 -28.19 22.58
CA LEU A 193 5.29 -29.19 22.62
C LEU A 193 5.83 -30.61 22.36
N VAL A 194 6.81 -30.76 21.46
CA VAL A 194 7.45 -32.06 21.17
C VAL A 194 8.30 -32.52 22.34
N ASP A 195 9.11 -31.63 22.95
CA ASP A 195 9.92 -31.97 24.12
C ASP A 195 9.04 -32.39 25.31
N SER A 196 7.87 -31.77 25.48
CA SER A 196 6.90 -32.16 26.52
C SER A 196 6.30 -33.57 26.34
N ILE A 197 6.41 -34.17 25.14
CA ILE A 197 5.91 -35.52 24.87
C ILE A 197 6.95 -36.58 25.26
N ASP A 198 8.25 -36.27 25.21
CA ASP A 198 9.33 -37.21 25.54
C ASP A 198 9.45 -37.47 27.05
N ASP A 199 8.96 -36.55 27.89
CA ASP A 199 8.86 -36.72 29.35
C ASP A 199 7.67 -37.60 29.79
N ARG A 200 6.97 -38.26 28.87
CA ARG A 200 5.96 -39.25 29.28
C ARG A 200 6.62 -40.41 30.02
N PRO A 201 6.21 -40.70 31.26
CA PRO A 201 6.76 -41.82 32.03
C PRO A 201 6.57 -43.11 31.24
N GLN A 202 7.67 -43.85 31.07
CA GLN A 202 7.69 -45.19 30.49
C GLN A 202 6.48 -45.98 31.00
N ILE A 203 5.61 -46.38 30.08
CA ILE A 203 4.50 -47.28 30.39
C ILE A 203 5.14 -48.54 31.00
N PRO A 204 4.83 -48.87 32.27
CA PRO A 204 5.40 -50.06 32.89
C PRO A 204 4.91 -51.30 32.13
N GLY A 205 5.87 -51.99 31.50
CA GLY A 205 5.83 -53.41 31.16
C GLY A 205 4.60 -53.92 30.40
N ARG A 206 4.64 -53.88 29.06
CA ARG A 206 3.91 -54.87 28.25
C ARG A 206 4.89 -55.95 27.79
N THR A 207 4.91 -57.04 28.54
CA THR A 207 5.61 -58.29 28.21
C THR A 207 5.08 -58.90 26.91
N GLY A 208 5.99 -59.19 25.98
CA GLY A 208 5.84 -60.23 24.96
C GLY A 208 5.37 -59.77 23.58
N PHE A 209 6.26 -59.75 22.59
CA PHE A 209 6.56 -60.91 21.75
C PHE A 209 7.76 -60.60 20.85
N ALA A 210 8.66 -61.57 20.74
CA ALA A 210 9.83 -61.52 19.89
C ALA A 210 9.44 -61.39 18.41
N SER A 211 10.09 -60.49 17.68
CA SER A 211 10.38 -60.73 16.28
C SER A 211 11.72 -60.10 15.89
N ARG A 212 12.36 -60.79 14.96
CA ARG A 212 13.80 -60.91 14.73
C ARG A 212 14.09 -60.34 13.34
N GLY A 213 15.25 -59.68 13.22
CA GLY A 213 15.84 -59.26 11.95
C GLY A 213 15.53 -57.80 11.61
N ASP A 214 16.42 -57.01 11.06
CA ASP A 214 17.74 -57.28 10.50
C ASP A 214 18.49 -55.95 10.42
N SER A 215 19.82 -56.03 10.49
CA SER A 215 20.74 -54.91 10.59
C SER A 215 20.92 -54.20 9.25
N ARG A 216 20.97 -52.86 9.25
CA ARG A 216 21.87 -52.13 8.35
C ARG A 216 22.22 -50.73 8.89
N PRO A 217 23.51 -50.43 9.09
CA PRO A 217 24.00 -49.08 9.40
C PRO A 217 24.31 -48.36 8.08
N GLY A 218 24.06 -47.05 8.01
CA GLY A 218 24.41 -46.29 6.82
C GLY A 218 24.06 -44.81 6.92
N GLU A 219 25.10 -44.04 7.21
CA GLU A 219 25.32 -42.65 6.79
C GLU A 219 24.57 -41.52 7.52
N GLU A 220 25.30 -41.03 8.53
CA GLU A 220 25.29 -39.64 9.00
C GLU A 220 25.45 -38.67 7.83
N ALA A 221 24.55 -37.69 7.71
CA ALA A 221 24.75 -36.50 6.89
C ALA A 221 24.84 -35.26 7.80
N PRO A 222 25.74 -34.30 7.50
CA PRO A 222 26.20 -33.31 8.47
C PRO A 222 25.35 -32.05 8.47
N LEU A 223 25.17 -31.50 9.68
CA LEU A 223 25.30 -30.07 10.02
C LEU A 223 25.04 -29.07 8.87
N LEU A 224 23.78 -28.68 8.70
CA LEU A 224 23.39 -27.44 8.04
C LEU A 224 23.12 -26.37 9.12
N GLN A 225 24.19 -25.96 9.80
CA GLN A 225 24.14 -24.97 10.87
C GLN A 225 25.26 -23.93 10.68
N ASP A 226 25.36 -23.30 9.51
CA ASP A 226 26.15 -22.05 9.38
C ASP A 226 25.85 -21.25 8.09
N VAL A 227 24.61 -20.78 7.92
CA VAL A 227 24.31 -19.72 6.92
C VAL A 227 23.49 -18.62 7.61
N SER A 228 24.08 -18.05 8.66
CA SER A 228 23.68 -16.75 9.19
C SER A 228 24.90 -15.83 9.23
N ARG A 229 25.62 -15.76 8.11
CA ARG A 229 26.65 -14.74 7.89
C ARG A 229 25.98 -13.48 7.36
N ARG A 230 25.85 -12.51 8.28
CA ARG A 230 25.99 -11.05 8.08
C ARG A 230 25.78 -10.57 6.65
N MET A 231 24.58 -10.06 6.37
CA MET A 231 24.43 -8.94 5.44
C MET A 231 24.66 -7.65 6.25
N PRO A 232 25.63 -6.79 5.89
CA PRO A 232 25.76 -5.47 6.49
C PRO A 232 24.58 -4.59 6.03
N ASP A 233 23.65 -4.36 6.95
CA ASP A 233 22.44 -3.56 6.79
C ASP A 233 22.71 -2.06 7.08
N ASP A 234 23.81 -1.53 6.53
CA ASP A 234 24.31 -0.17 6.87
C ASP A 234 24.44 0.77 5.66
N THR A 235 24.02 0.34 4.45
CA THR A 235 24.32 1.12 3.23
C THR A 235 23.22 2.11 2.86
N ASP A 236 21.96 1.88 3.22
CA ASP A 236 20.86 2.75 2.79
C ASP A 236 20.69 4.00 3.67
N ASP A 237 21.00 3.93 4.97
CA ASP A 237 20.87 5.09 5.86
C ASP A 237 21.97 6.14 5.65
N GLN A 238 23.17 5.75 5.18
CA GLN A 238 24.24 6.71 4.87
C GLN A 238 23.97 7.54 3.62
N VAL A 239 23.35 6.96 2.58
CA VAL A 239 23.09 7.67 1.31
C VAL A 239 22.10 8.83 1.51
N TRP A 240 21.10 8.67 2.38
CA TRP A 240 20.13 9.73 2.66
C TRP A 240 20.66 10.80 3.63
N ALA A 241 21.51 10.42 4.57
CA ALA A 241 22.19 11.37 5.46
C ALA A 241 23.16 12.31 4.71
N GLU A 242 23.77 11.84 3.60
CA GLU A 242 24.60 12.68 2.73
C GLU A 242 23.77 13.56 1.78
N ALA A 243 22.64 13.08 1.27
CA ALA A 243 21.73 13.88 0.43
C ALA A 243 21.11 15.07 1.19
N GLY A 244 20.83 14.92 2.49
CA GLY A 244 20.38 16.02 3.35
C GLY A 244 21.44 17.10 3.58
N ARG A 245 22.71 16.70 3.75
CA ARG A 245 23.83 17.60 4.05
C ARG A 245 24.23 18.50 2.88
N GLN A 246 23.99 18.08 1.64
CA GLN A 246 24.22 18.94 0.46
C GLN A 246 23.16 20.02 0.29
N ARG A 247 21.96 19.86 0.87
CA ARG A 247 20.88 20.86 0.74
C ARG A 247 21.08 22.08 1.64
N GLU A 248 21.80 21.94 2.76
CA GLU A 248 22.12 23.07 3.65
C GLU A 248 23.32 23.91 3.16
N LYS A 249 24.25 23.33 2.40
CA LYS A 249 25.43 24.07 1.90
C LYS A 249 25.15 24.94 0.66
N GLY A 250 23.97 24.85 0.06
CA GLY A 250 23.59 25.58 -1.16
C GLY A 250 22.89 26.92 -0.97
N SER A 251 22.55 27.32 0.28
CA SER A 251 21.79 28.56 0.56
C SER A 251 22.67 29.81 0.74
N GLY A 252 23.90 29.81 0.22
CA GLY A 252 24.74 31.00 0.12
C GLY A 252 24.32 31.88 -1.06
N GLY A 253 23.16 32.53 -0.96
CA GLY A 253 22.72 33.52 -1.95
C GLY A 253 23.58 34.79 -1.88
N PRO A 254 23.95 35.41 -3.02
CA PRO A 254 24.69 36.66 -3.04
C PRO A 254 23.83 37.80 -2.50
N ALA A 255 24.41 38.53 -1.55
CA ALA A 255 23.87 39.79 -1.05
C ALA A 255 23.79 40.84 -2.18
N GLY A 256 22.67 41.55 -2.23
CA GLY A 256 22.61 42.93 -2.72
C GLY A 256 22.08 43.12 -4.14
N ALA A 257 20.82 43.57 -4.23
CA ALA A 257 20.41 44.50 -5.28
C ALA A 257 19.50 45.58 -4.65
N PRO A 258 19.74 46.88 -4.91
CA PRO A 258 19.03 47.96 -4.25
C PRO A 258 17.63 48.19 -4.83
N LEU A 259 16.70 48.54 -3.95
CA LEU A 259 15.36 49.05 -4.26
C LEU A 259 15.44 50.27 -5.19
N LEU A 260 14.85 50.16 -6.38
CA LEU A 260 14.39 51.30 -7.16
C LEU A 260 12.94 51.60 -6.78
N ARG A 261 12.74 52.77 -6.17
CA ARG A 261 11.42 53.40 -5.99
C ARG A 261 10.99 54.00 -7.32
N CYS A 262 9.76 53.67 -7.73
CA CYS A 262 8.88 54.56 -8.48
C CYS A 262 7.58 54.67 -7.67
#